data_AF-A0A7C6B3S8-F1
#
_entry.id   AF-A0A7C6B3S8-F1
#
_cell.length_a   1.000
_cell.length_b   1.000
_cell.length_c   1.000
_cell.angle_alpha   90.00
_cell.angle_beta   90.00
_cell.angle_gamma   90.00
#
_symmetry.space_group_name_H-M   'P 1'
#
loop_
_entity.id
_entity.type
_entity.pdbx_description
1 polymer ?
#
loop_
_entity_poly.entity_id
_entity_poly.type
_entity_poly.pdbx_seq_one_letter_code
_entity_poly.pdbx_strand_id
1 'polypeptide(L)'
;MQHLISLLICLPALVWAGSPAGFFYVLDEEPGSWPEILSSVGLQPLGPPGAAARVFVLRGDSAGADWQARVESGAVLILEGESSVAESFGFRATRRRVAVRSVQDARRPELRIVWEHPLELPVFTLPEAAKLLAWERWERAPLMAAVRRGAGAVLWLACAPGAKPYQRFPYILHALAELGVDPPLRSRRLWAFFDSSYRLRVDLEYFARRWRAAGFSGLHVAAWHYFEPDPERDAYLRRLIESCHRQGVLVYAWLELPHVSERFWQEHPAWREKTALRKDANLDWRRVMNMTNGD
;
A
#
# COMPACT_ATOMS: atom_id res chain seq x y z
N MET A 1 6.58 37.91 -54.14
CA MET A 1 7.12 37.37 -52.87
C MET A 1 6.08 37.66 -51.79
N GLN A 2 5.07 36.80 -51.69
CA GLN A 2 4.88 35.86 -50.56
C GLN A 2 4.61 36.56 -49.23
N HIS A 3 3.34 36.94 -49.02
CA HIS A 3 2.78 37.15 -47.69
C HIS A 3 2.32 35.80 -47.15
N LEU A 4 3.11 35.17 -46.28
CA LEU A 4 2.71 33.99 -45.53
C LEU A 4 2.08 34.47 -44.21
N ILE A 5 0.75 34.46 -44.13
CA ILE A 5 0.02 34.62 -42.87
C ILE A 5 0.01 33.24 -42.21
N SER A 6 0.85 33.05 -41.19
CA SER A 6 0.84 31.85 -40.36
C SER A 6 -0.41 31.86 -39.48
N LEU A 7 -1.42 31.08 -39.88
CA LEU A 7 -2.61 30.79 -39.08
C LEU A 7 -2.21 29.77 -38.00
N LEU A 8 -2.01 30.23 -36.76
CA LEU A 8 -1.83 29.33 -35.60
C LEU A 8 -3.21 28.75 -35.24
N ILE A 9 -3.46 27.51 -35.67
CA ILE A 9 -4.63 26.74 -35.23
C ILE A 9 -4.33 26.22 -33.83
N CYS A 10 -4.80 26.94 -32.80
CA CYS A 10 -4.90 26.40 -31.45
C CYS A 10 -6.02 25.34 -31.43
N LEU A 11 -5.66 24.07 -31.61
CA LEU A 11 -6.53 22.96 -31.23
C LEU A 11 -6.73 23.01 -29.71
N PRO A 12 -7.96 23.16 -29.20
CA PRO A 12 -8.21 22.92 -27.80
C PRO A 12 -7.99 21.42 -27.57
N ALA A 13 -6.95 21.09 -26.80
CA ALA A 13 -6.84 19.78 -26.19
C ALA A 13 -8.11 19.61 -25.33
N LEU A 14 -9.06 18.82 -25.83
CA LEU A 14 -10.10 18.21 -25.01
C LEU A 14 -9.39 17.35 -23.97
N VAL A 15 -9.04 17.96 -22.85
CA VAL A 15 -8.75 17.23 -21.62
C VAL A 15 -10.04 16.51 -21.30
N TRP A 16 -10.09 15.22 -21.61
CA TRP A 16 -11.12 14.35 -21.08
C TRP A 16 -10.96 14.42 -19.56
N ALA A 17 -11.80 15.23 -18.91
CA ALA A 17 -11.92 15.26 -17.48
C ALA A 17 -12.52 13.90 -17.09
N GLY A 18 -11.66 12.88 -16.97
CA GLY A 18 -12.04 11.62 -16.37
C GLY A 18 -12.66 11.91 -15.01
N SER A 19 -13.71 11.16 -14.66
CA SER A 19 -14.35 11.20 -13.34
C SER A 19 -13.27 11.32 -12.26
N PRO A 20 -13.45 12.19 -11.24
CA PRO A 20 -12.40 12.52 -10.30
C PRO A 20 -11.83 11.23 -9.69
N ALA A 21 -10.64 10.86 -10.16
CA ALA A 21 -9.93 9.67 -9.74
C ALA A 21 -9.52 9.92 -8.28
N GLY A 22 -10.25 9.33 -7.34
CA GLY A 22 -9.99 9.59 -5.93
C GLY A 22 -11.13 9.27 -5.00
N PHE A 23 -12.36 9.07 -5.48
CA PHE A 23 -13.50 8.85 -4.60
C PHE A 23 -14.03 7.42 -4.62
N PHE A 24 -14.47 6.95 -3.45
CA PHE A 24 -15.18 5.69 -3.28
C PHE A 24 -16.53 5.88 -2.58
N TYR A 25 -17.42 4.92 -2.76
CA TYR A 25 -18.69 4.87 -2.05
C TYR A 25 -18.98 3.45 -1.54
N VAL A 26 -19.40 3.33 -0.27
CA VAL A 26 -19.79 2.05 0.33
C VAL A 26 -21.31 2.02 0.40
N LEU A 27 -21.92 1.09 -0.31
CA LEU A 27 -23.37 0.86 -0.35
C LEU A 27 -23.77 -0.13 0.74
N ASP A 28 -23.58 0.27 1.98
CA ASP A 28 -24.03 -0.46 3.16
C ASP A 28 -24.13 0.51 4.35
N GLU A 29 -25.08 0.28 5.25
CA GLU A 29 -25.19 1.05 6.51
C GLU A 29 -24.01 0.75 7.44
N GLU A 30 -23.50 -0.48 7.40
CA GLU A 30 -22.30 -0.91 8.12
C GLU A 30 -21.13 -1.02 7.13
N PRO A 31 -20.23 -0.02 7.04
CA PRO A 31 -19.20 -0.01 6.01
C PRO A 31 -18.02 -0.95 6.27
N GLY A 32 -17.95 -1.56 7.47
CA GLY A 32 -16.84 -2.43 7.86
C GLY A 32 -15.49 -1.70 7.85
N SER A 33 -14.41 -2.40 7.50
CA SER A 33 -13.05 -1.82 7.42
C SER A 33 -12.74 -1.14 6.09
N TRP A 34 -13.68 -1.10 5.14
CA TRP A 34 -13.44 -0.50 3.81
C TRP A 34 -13.05 0.96 3.82
N PRO A 35 -13.68 1.84 4.63
CA PRO A 35 -13.28 3.23 4.67
C PRO A 35 -11.82 3.39 5.06
N GLU A 36 -11.35 2.63 6.04
CA GLU A 36 -9.95 2.64 6.48
C GLU A 36 -9.02 2.06 5.40
N ILE A 37 -9.39 0.93 4.78
CA ILE A 37 -8.61 0.31 3.69
C ILE A 37 -8.42 1.29 2.53
N LEU A 38 -9.50 1.88 2.02
CA LEU A 38 -9.44 2.74 0.83
C LEU A 38 -8.81 4.10 1.15
N SER A 39 -9.08 4.66 2.33
CA SER A 39 -8.47 5.93 2.76
C SER A 39 -6.98 5.80 3.05
N SER A 40 -6.48 4.61 3.39
CA SER A 40 -5.04 4.37 3.61
C SER A 40 -4.18 4.63 2.35
N VAL A 41 -4.79 4.63 1.17
CA VAL A 41 -4.15 4.98 -0.11
C VAL A 41 -4.61 6.32 -0.67
N GLY A 42 -5.26 7.14 0.17
CA GLY A 42 -5.70 8.49 -0.15
C GLY A 42 -7.03 8.59 -0.89
N LEU A 43 -7.73 7.48 -1.15
CA LEU A 43 -9.09 7.57 -1.68
C LEU A 43 -10.01 8.20 -0.64
N GLN A 44 -10.89 9.08 -1.06
CA GLN A 44 -11.81 9.80 -0.18
C GLN A 44 -13.22 9.21 -0.27
N PRO A 45 -13.93 9.05 0.85
CA PRO A 45 -15.34 8.69 0.82
C PRO A 45 -16.14 9.84 0.18
N LEU A 46 -17.06 9.51 -0.71
CA LEU A 46 -17.99 10.49 -1.26
C LEU A 46 -19.09 10.80 -0.22
N GLY A 47 -19.36 12.09 0.01
CA GLY A 47 -20.61 12.55 0.64
C GLY A 47 -21.83 12.42 -0.32
N PRO A 48 -23.06 12.78 0.10
CA PRO A 48 -24.28 12.68 -0.73
C PRO A 48 -24.18 13.47 -2.07
N PRO A 49 -25.08 13.21 -3.03
CA PRO A 49 -24.77 12.91 -4.42
C PRO A 49 -24.38 14.13 -5.28
N GLY A 50 -23.30 13.97 -6.05
CA GLY A 50 -22.88 14.95 -7.07
C GLY A 50 -21.52 14.66 -7.70
N ALA A 51 -20.63 13.96 -6.98
CA ALA A 51 -19.36 13.51 -7.51
C ALA A 51 -19.44 12.05 -8.01
N ALA A 52 -18.93 11.79 -9.22
CA ALA A 52 -18.92 10.46 -9.82
C ALA A 52 -17.84 9.60 -9.14
N ALA A 53 -18.20 8.85 -8.10
CA ALA A 53 -17.33 7.81 -7.56
C ALA A 53 -17.00 6.79 -8.67
N ARG A 54 -15.74 6.32 -8.69
CA ARG A 54 -15.32 5.24 -9.60
C ARG A 54 -15.27 3.90 -8.88
N VAL A 55 -15.04 3.90 -7.58
CA VAL A 55 -14.95 2.69 -6.75
C VAL A 55 -16.22 2.56 -5.92
N PHE A 56 -16.87 1.41 -6.01
CA PHE A 56 -18.09 1.10 -5.25
C PHE A 56 -17.88 -0.18 -4.46
N VAL A 57 -18.28 -0.19 -3.19
CA VAL A 57 -18.23 -1.37 -2.32
C VAL A 57 -19.65 -1.80 -1.99
N LEU A 58 -19.98 -3.06 -2.26
CA LEU A 58 -21.24 -3.69 -1.89
C LEU A 58 -20.92 -4.90 -1.00
N ARG A 59 -21.50 -4.89 0.20
CA ARG A 59 -21.32 -5.97 1.18
C ARG A 59 -22.53 -6.90 1.26
N GLY A 60 -23.52 -6.68 0.40
CA GLY A 60 -24.74 -7.46 0.26
C GLY A 60 -25.50 -7.10 -1.01
N ASP A 61 -26.82 -7.27 -0.98
CA ASP A 61 -27.69 -6.90 -2.09
C ASP A 61 -27.83 -5.38 -2.22
N SER A 62 -27.98 -4.92 -3.46
CA SER A 62 -28.20 -3.51 -3.79
C SER A 62 -29.43 -3.40 -4.68
N ALA A 63 -30.43 -2.64 -4.23
CA ALA A 63 -31.66 -2.44 -5.00
C ALA A 63 -31.47 -1.32 -6.03
N GLY A 64 -31.95 -1.54 -7.25
CA GLY A 64 -32.25 -0.45 -8.20
C GLY A 64 -31.09 0.12 -9.02
N ALA A 65 -29.87 -0.45 -8.96
CA ALA A 65 -28.75 -0.02 -9.79
C ALA A 65 -28.34 -1.10 -10.81
N ASP A 66 -28.21 -0.71 -12.09
CA ASP A 66 -27.63 -1.55 -13.13
C ASP A 66 -26.10 -1.56 -12.98
N TRP A 67 -25.61 -2.52 -12.18
CA TRP A 67 -24.19 -2.66 -11.89
C TRP A 67 -23.38 -3.16 -13.09
N GLN A 68 -23.99 -3.94 -13.98
CA GLN A 68 -23.33 -4.43 -15.18
C GLN A 68 -22.99 -3.26 -16.11
N ALA A 69 -23.96 -2.40 -16.41
CA ALA A 69 -23.74 -1.21 -17.23
C ALA A 69 -22.74 -0.23 -16.59
N ARG A 70 -22.80 -0.04 -15.26
CA ARG A 70 -21.83 0.79 -14.53
C ARG A 70 -20.40 0.26 -14.63
N VAL A 71 -20.21 -1.05 -14.47
CA VAL A 71 -18.89 -1.67 -14.64
C VAL A 71 -18.43 -1.53 -16.09
N GLU A 72 -19.29 -1.79 -17.07
CA GLU A 72 -18.94 -1.65 -18.49
C GLU A 72 -18.49 -0.23 -18.85
N SER A 73 -19.10 0.78 -18.24
CA SER A 73 -18.75 2.20 -18.41
C SER A 73 -17.55 2.70 -17.60
N GLY A 74 -16.91 1.84 -16.79
CA GLY A 74 -15.62 2.17 -16.14
C GLY A 74 -15.58 2.10 -14.62
N ALA A 75 -16.69 1.73 -13.97
CA ALA A 75 -16.71 1.55 -12.52
C ALA A 75 -15.87 0.33 -12.09
N VAL A 76 -15.26 0.44 -10.91
CA VAL A 76 -14.65 -0.69 -10.20
C VAL A 76 -15.56 -1.07 -9.05
N LEU A 77 -16.13 -2.26 -9.13
CA LEU A 77 -17.05 -2.80 -8.15
C LEU A 77 -16.29 -3.75 -7.21
N ILE A 78 -16.48 -3.58 -5.92
CA ILE A 78 -15.97 -4.45 -4.87
C ILE A 78 -17.17 -5.18 -4.27
N LEU A 79 -17.16 -6.51 -4.32
CA LEU A 79 -18.25 -7.36 -3.85
C LEU A 79 -17.78 -8.25 -2.70
N GLU A 80 -18.55 -8.32 -1.63
CA GLU A 80 -18.32 -9.29 -0.53
C GLU A 80 -19.33 -10.44 -0.57
N GLY A 81 -18.83 -11.64 -0.34
CA GLY A 81 -19.63 -12.84 -0.07
C GLY A 81 -20.57 -13.21 -1.21
N GLU A 82 -21.74 -13.71 -0.81
CA GLU A 82 -22.85 -14.04 -1.68
C GLU A 82 -23.83 -12.86 -1.75
N SER A 83 -24.26 -12.51 -2.96
CA SER A 83 -25.32 -11.52 -3.21
C SER A 83 -25.86 -11.72 -4.62
N SER A 84 -27.07 -11.24 -4.88
CA SER A 84 -27.67 -11.20 -6.22
C SER A 84 -26.77 -10.47 -7.22
N VAL A 85 -26.07 -9.42 -6.78
CA VAL A 85 -25.10 -8.70 -7.62
C VAL A 85 -23.88 -9.58 -7.92
N ALA A 86 -23.33 -10.29 -6.93
CA ALA A 86 -22.23 -11.23 -7.16
C ALA A 86 -22.61 -12.37 -8.13
N GLU A 87 -23.81 -12.94 -7.97
CA GLU A 87 -24.33 -13.98 -8.86
C GLU A 87 -24.47 -13.50 -10.31
N SER A 88 -24.89 -12.25 -10.50
CA SER A 88 -25.02 -11.64 -11.82
C SER A 88 -23.69 -11.49 -12.58
N PHE A 89 -22.58 -11.39 -11.84
CA PHE A 89 -21.22 -11.43 -12.41
C PHE A 89 -20.67 -12.86 -12.51
N GLY A 90 -21.41 -13.86 -12.02
CA GLY A 90 -21.10 -15.28 -12.12
C GLY A 90 -20.41 -15.89 -10.90
N PHE A 91 -20.31 -15.16 -9.79
CA PHE A 91 -19.82 -15.71 -8.52
C PHE A 91 -20.98 -16.39 -7.78
N ARG A 92 -20.93 -17.70 -7.60
CA ARG A 92 -22.06 -18.45 -6.99
C ARG A 92 -21.58 -19.34 -5.85
N ALA A 93 -22.23 -19.20 -4.70
CA ALA A 93 -21.98 -20.08 -3.57
C ALA A 93 -22.45 -21.51 -3.89
N THR A 94 -21.64 -22.51 -3.54
CA THR A 94 -22.06 -23.91 -3.57
C THR A 94 -22.53 -24.35 -2.18
N ARG A 95 -23.15 -25.53 -2.11
CA ARG A 95 -23.53 -26.14 -0.81
C ARG A 95 -22.33 -26.61 0.02
N ARG A 96 -21.16 -26.78 -0.60
CA ARG A 96 -19.95 -27.22 0.10
C ARG A 96 -19.41 -26.05 0.92
N ARG A 97 -18.97 -26.33 2.14
CA ARG A 97 -18.28 -25.36 3.00
C ARG A 97 -16.88 -25.86 3.34
N VAL A 98 -15.99 -24.91 3.66
CA VAL A 98 -14.60 -25.17 4.02
C VAL A 98 -14.16 -24.27 5.17
N ALA A 99 -13.39 -24.85 6.07
CA ALA A 99 -12.72 -24.16 7.17
C ALA A 99 -11.52 -23.37 6.64
N VAL A 100 -11.62 -22.05 6.58
CA VAL A 100 -10.57 -21.18 6.05
C VAL A 100 -9.75 -20.60 7.19
N ARG A 101 -8.46 -20.98 7.24
CA ARG A 101 -7.47 -20.39 8.16
C ARG A 101 -6.17 -20.03 7.47
N SER A 102 -5.71 -20.88 6.56
CA SER A 102 -4.47 -20.67 5.80
C SER A 102 -4.82 -20.20 4.39
N VAL A 103 -4.28 -19.05 4.00
CA VAL A 103 -4.54 -18.43 2.70
C VAL A 103 -3.25 -18.35 1.91
N GLN A 104 -3.37 -18.56 0.60
CA GLN A 104 -2.33 -18.26 -0.37
C GLN A 104 -2.79 -17.12 -1.29
N ASP A 105 -1.89 -16.18 -1.54
CA ASP A 105 -2.11 -15.08 -2.48
C ASP A 105 -1.22 -15.25 -3.72
N ALA A 106 -1.79 -15.07 -4.90
CA ALA A 106 -1.11 -15.22 -6.19
C ALA A 106 0.15 -14.35 -6.30
N ARG A 107 0.19 -13.19 -5.63
CA ARG A 107 1.34 -12.29 -5.66
C ARG A 107 2.51 -12.76 -4.82
N ARG A 108 2.22 -13.52 -3.76
CA ARG A 108 3.20 -14.02 -2.78
C ARG A 108 2.83 -15.44 -2.37
N PRO A 109 2.95 -16.41 -3.28
CA PRO A 109 2.52 -17.79 -3.02
C PRO A 109 3.32 -18.46 -1.88
N GLU A 110 4.54 -17.99 -1.63
CA GLU A 110 5.41 -18.48 -0.56
C GLU A 110 5.13 -17.82 0.81
N LEU A 111 4.44 -16.67 0.83
CA LEU A 111 4.11 -16.00 2.08
C LEU A 111 3.00 -16.77 2.78
N ARG A 112 3.25 -17.18 4.02
CA ARG A 112 2.24 -17.80 4.88
C ARG A 112 1.29 -16.72 5.40
N ILE A 113 0.07 -16.68 4.88
CA ILE A 113 -1.01 -15.86 5.42
C ILE A 113 -1.88 -16.77 6.30
N VAL A 114 -1.93 -16.47 7.60
CA VAL A 114 -2.70 -17.25 8.57
C VAL A 114 -3.67 -16.30 9.27
N TRP A 115 -4.97 -16.58 9.14
CA TRP A 115 -5.99 -15.85 9.86
C TRP A 115 -6.00 -16.28 11.33
N GLU A 116 -6.12 -15.30 12.23
CA GLU A 116 -6.17 -15.53 13.68
C GLU A 116 -7.36 -16.41 14.06
N HIS A 117 -8.53 -16.09 13.51
CA HIS A 117 -9.76 -16.85 13.68
C HIS A 117 -10.17 -17.50 12.35
N PRO A 118 -10.37 -18.82 12.32
CA PRO A 118 -10.87 -19.51 11.14
C PRO A 118 -12.31 -19.07 10.82
N LEU A 119 -12.71 -19.20 9.56
CA LEU A 119 -14.09 -18.99 9.11
C LEU A 119 -14.59 -20.19 8.30
N GLU A 120 -15.84 -20.59 8.55
CA GLU A 120 -16.55 -21.55 7.70
C GLU A 120 -17.21 -20.83 6.53
N LEU A 121 -16.60 -20.92 5.34
CA LEU A 121 -17.07 -20.22 4.14
C LEU A 121 -17.67 -21.21 3.13
N PRO A 122 -18.66 -20.80 2.32
CA PRO A 122 -19.07 -21.61 1.18
C PRO A 122 -17.92 -21.64 0.17
N VAL A 123 -17.80 -22.76 -0.55
CA VAL A 123 -16.94 -22.82 -1.73
C VAL A 123 -17.70 -22.17 -2.88
N PHE A 124 -17.09 -21.23 -3.57
CA PHE A 124 -17.71 -20.51 -4.69
C PHE A 124 -17.25 -21.06 -6.04
N THR A 125 -18.17 -21.08 -7.00
CA THR A 125 -17.80 -21.15 -8.41
C THR A 125 -17.51 -19.73 -8.92
N LEU A 126 -16.48 -19.62 -9.74
CA LEU A 126 -16.08 -18.35 -10.36
C LEU A 126 -16.55 -18.32 -11.81
N PRO A 127 -16.82 -17.14 -12.39
CA PRO A 127 -17.02 -17.02 -13.84
C PRO A 127 -15.72 -17.36 -14.57
N GLU A 128 -15.83 -17.87 -15.80
CA GLU A 128 -14.67 -18.32 -16.60
C GLU A 128 -13.61 -17.23 -16.80
N ALA A 129 -14.04 -15.97 -16.93
CA ALA A 129 -13.15 -14.83 -17.10
C ALA A 129 -12.46 -14.35 -15.79
N ALA A 130 -12.71 -15.00 -14.66
CA ALA A 130 -12.14 -14.59 -13.37
C ALA A 130 -10.66 -14.98 -13.26
N LYS A 131 -9.84 -13.98 -12.91
CA LYS A 131 -8.49 -14.20 -12.39
C LYS A 131 -8.58 -14.47 -10.88
N LEU A 132 -8.25 -15.69 -10.47
CA LEU A 132 -8.12 -16.05 -9.05
C LEU A 132 -6.90 -15.34 -8.45
N LEU A 133 -7.10 -14.62 -7.35
CA LEU A 133 -6.06 -13.81 -6.69
C LEU A 133 -5.65 -14.37 -5.32
N ALA A 134 -6.59 -14.96 -4.57
CA ALA A 134 -6.28 -15.66 -3.33
C ALA A 134 -7.21 -16.86 -3.12
N TRP A 135 -6.68 -17.90 -2.47
CA TRP A 135 -7.39 -19.15 -2.20
C TRP A 135 -7.03 -19.74 -0.84
N GLU A 136 -7.93 -20.55 -0.29
CA GLU A 136 -7.66 -21.41 0.87
C GLU A 136 -6.58 -22.43 0.47
N ARG A 137 -5.56 -22.60 1.33
CA ARG A 137 -4.32 -23.31 0.99
C ARG A 137 -4.50 -24.76 0.56
N TRP A 138 -5.37 -25.51 1.22
CA TRP A 138 -5.41 -26.97 1.12
C TRP A 138 -6.39 -27.45 0.05
N GLU A 139 -7.62 -26.98 0.12
CA GLU A 139 -8.71 -27.35 -0.79
C GLU A 139 -8.80 -26.42 -1.99
N ARG A 140 -7.99 -25.35 -2.01
CA ARG A 140 -7.94 -24.35 -3.09
C ARG A 140 -9.27 -23.64 -3.31
N ALA A 141 -10.10 -23.52 -2.26
CA ALA A 141 -11.35 -22.79 -2.34
C ALA A 141 -11.09 -21.29 -2.66
N PRO A 142 -11.78 -20.70 -3.65
CA PRO A 142 -11.59 -19.29 -4.00
C PRO A 142 -11.94 -18.33 -2.86
N LEU A 143 -11.07 -17.35 -2.60
CA LEU A 143 -11.29 -16.33 -1.56
C LEU A 143 -11.26 -14.90 -2.09
N MET A 144 -10.51 -14.64 -3.16
CA MET A 144 -10.47 -13.34 -3.82
C MET A 144 -10.27 -13.56 -5.32
N ALA A 145 -11.06 -12.91 -6.15
CA ALA A 145 -10.96 -13.01 -7.60
C ALA A 145 -11.30 -11.67 -8.27
N ALA A 146 -10.78 -11.48 -9.47
CA ALA A 146 -10.99 -10.27 -10.25
C ALA A 146 -11.50 -10.60 -11.65
N VAL A 147 -12.46 -9.80 -12.14
CA VAL A 147 -12.99 -9.88 -13.51
C VAL A 147 -12.90 -8.50 -14.13
N ARG A 148 -12.40 -8.40 -15.36
CA ARG A 148 -12.51 -7.16 -16.15
C ARG A 148 -13.72 -7.25 -17.06
N ARG A 149 -14.48 -6.16 -17.17
CA ARG A 149 -15.60 -6.03 -18.11
C ARG A 149 -15.71 -4.60 -18.62
N GLY A 150 -15.79 -4.44 -19.94
CA GLY A 150 -15.76 -3.12 -20.58
C GLY A 150 -14.56 -2.29 -20.11
N ALA A 151 -14.81 -1.05 -19.72
CA ALA A 151 -13.80 -0.13 -19.18
C ALA A 151 -13.53 -0.31 -17.67
N GLY A 152 -14.32 -1.15 -16.98
CA GLY A 152 -14.26 -1.32 -15.53
C GLY A 152 -13.84 -2.72 -15.08
N ALA A 153 -14.10 -3.01 -13.81
CA ALA A 153 -13.74 -4.28 -13.21
C ALA A 153 -14.59 -4.63 -11.99
N VAL A 154 -14.57 -5.91 -11.62
CA VAL A 154 -15.11 -6.44 -10.37
C VAL A 154 -13.98 -7.08 -9.58
N LEU A 155 -13.82 -6.69 -8.32
CA LEU A 155 -13.07 -7.41 -7.31
C LEU A 155 -14.06 -8.10 -6.37
N TRP A 156 -14.06 -9.42 -6.35
CA TRP A 156 -14.91 -10.20 -5.46
C TRP A 156 -14.08 -10.83 -4.34
N LEU A 157 -14.61 -10.81 -3.12
CA LEU A 157 -14.06 -11.45 -1.94
C LEU A 157 -15.08 -12.40 -1.32
N ALA A 158 -14.67 -13.61 -0.95
CA ALA A 158 -15.56 -14.60 -0.34
C ALA A 158 -16.08 -14.20 1.05
N CYS A 159 -15.43 -13.23 1.70
CA CYS A 159 -15.81 -12.69 3.00
C CYS A 159 -15.25 -11.27 3.19
N ALA A 160 -15.75 -10.55 4.20
CA ALA A 160 -15.24 -9.22 4.54
C ALA A 160 -13.75 -9.25 4.94
N PRO A 161 -12.96 -8.18 4.71
CA PRO A 161 -11.53 -8.12 5.07
C PRO A 161 -11.21 -8.33 6.56
N GLY A 162 -12.19 -8.12 7.44
CA GLY A 162 -12.07 -8.26 8.89
C GLY A 162 -12.35 -6.96 9.63
N ALA A 163 -12.27 -7.01 10.96
CA ALA A 163 -12.43 -5.82 11.81
C ALA A 163 -11.25 -4.86 11.65
N LYS A 164 -10.06 -5.40 11.34
CA LYS A 164 -8.86 -4.63 10.99
C LYS A 164 -8.59 -4.73 9.48
N PRO A 165 -8.15 -3.66 8.80
CA PRO A 165 -7.91 -3.63 7.35
C PRO A 165 -7.04 -4.75 6.79
N TYR A 166 -6.10 -5.24 7.59
CA TYR A 166 -5.05 -6.18 7.19
C TYR A 166 -5.30 -7.61 7.69
N GLN A 167 -6.46 -7.89 8.29
CA GLN A 167 -6.71 -9.16 8.99
C GLN A 167 -6.75 -10.37 8.05
N ARG A 168 -7.38 -10.24 6.87
CA ARG A 168 -7.59 -11.38 5.96
C ARG A 168 -6.89 -11.29 4.61
N PHE A 169 -6.91 -10.10 3.99
CA PHE A 169 -6.44 -9.89 2.61
C PHE A 169 -5.37 -8.79 2.53
N PRO A 170 -4.11 -9.09 2.89
CA PRO A 170 -3.04 -8.07 2.95
C PRO A 170 -2.70 -7.44 1.58
N TYR A 171 -3.11 -8.07 0.48
CA TYR A 171 -2.82 -7.59 -0.87
C TYR A 171 -4.02 -7.01 -1.62
N ILE A 172 -5.13 -6.73 -0.93
CA ILE A 172 -6.36 -6.21 -1.53
C ILE A 172 -6.14 -4.89 -2.31
N LEU A 173 -5.36 -3.96 -1.75
CA LEU A 173 -5.03 -2.70 -2.40
C LEU A 173 -4.16 -2.89 -3.64
N HIS A 174 -3.31 -3.93 -3.66
CA HIS A 174 -2.55 -4.25 -4.85
C HIS A 174 -3.48 -4.82 -5.93
N ALA A 175 -4.45 -5.67 -5.57
CA ALA A 175 -5.48 -6.16 -6.47
C ALA A 175 -6.28 -5.01 -7.11
N LEU A 176 -6.70 -4.03 -6.31
CA LEU A 176 -7.36 -2.82 -6.80
C LEU A 176 -6.47 -2.00 -7.75
N ALA A 177 -5.19 -1.83 -7.42
CA ALA A 177 -4.24 -1.15 -8.30
C ALA A 177 -4.09 -1.87 -9.65
N GLU A 178 -4.04 -3.21 -9.65
CA GLU A 178 -4.07 -3.99 -10.90
C GLU A 178 -5.35 -3.73 -11.69
N LEU A 179 -6.51 -3.57 -11.03
CA LEU A 179 -7.78 -3.25 -11.69
C LEU A 179 -7.87 -1.81 -12.21
N GLY A 180 -6.84 -0.99 -12.02
CA GLY A 180 -6.79 0.39 -12.48
C GLY A 180 -7.34 1.40 -11.48
N VAL A 181 -7.47 1.01 -10.21
CA VAL A 181 -7.70 1.94 -9.10
C VAL A 181 -6.35 2.52 -8.67
N ASP A 182 -5.97 3.63 -9.29
CA ASP A 182 -4.77 4.35 -8.92
C ASP A 182 -5.01 5.24 -7.69
N PRO A 183 -4.01 5.39 -6.81
CA PRO A 183 -4.04 6.41 -5.76
C PRO A 183 -4.23 7.82 -6.37
N PRO A 184 -5.02 8.71 -5.75
CA PRO A 184 -5.28 10.04 -6.28
C PRO A 184 -4.02 10.92 -6.29
N LEU A 185 -3.07 10.64 -5.39
CA LEU A 185 -1.77 11.30 -5.35
C LEU A 185 -0.68 10.34 -5.81
N ARG A 186 0.05 10.71 -6.86
CA ARG A 186 1.28 10.05 -7.29
C ARG A 186 2.35 11.10 -7.53
N SER A 187 3.55 10.85 -7.02
CA SER A 187 4.73 11.63 -7.32
C SER A 187 5.88 10.69 -7.64
N ARG A 188 6.75 11.09 -8.58
CA ARG A 188 8.00 10.38 -8.89
C ARG A 188 9.21 11.03 -8.21
N ARG A 189 8.94 11.93 -7.28
CA ARG A 189 9.91 12.76 -6.56
C ARG A 189 9.70 12.68 -5.05
N LEU A 190 9.27 11.52 -4.55
CA LEU A 190 9.08 11.32 -3.11
C LEU A 190 10.43 11.11 -2.44
N TRP A 191 10.55 11.63 -1.22
CA TRP A 191 11.72 11.44 -0.37
C TRP A 191 11.26 10.77 0.92
N ALA A 192 12.02 9.81 1.43
CA ALA A 192 11.67 9.09 2.65
C ALA A 192 12.87 8.90 3.57
N PHE A 193 12.59 8.75 4.86
CA PHE A 193 13.56 8.38 5.88
C PHE A 193 13.57 6.86 6.03
N PHE A 194 14.76 6.27 6.08
CA PHE A 194 14.96 4.82 6.18
C PHE A 194 15.94 4.49 7.29
N ASP A 195 15.43 3.85 8.34
CA ASP A 195 16.24 3.26 9.39
C ASP A 195 16.51 1.78 9.06
N SER A 196 17.76 1.47 8.71
CA SER A 196 18.18 0.12 8.33
C SER A 196 18.14 -0.89 9.47
N SER A 197 18.18 -0.45 10.74
CA SER A 197 18.22 -1.34 11.90
C SER A 197 16.99 -2.26 11.99
N TYR A 198 15.83 -1.78 11.55
CA TYR A 198 14.59 -2.57 11.51
C TYR A 198 14.51 -3.55 10.33
N ARG A 199 15.47 -3.50 9.40
CA ARG A 199 15.39 -4.16 8.08
C ARG A 199 16.73 -4.75 7.62
N LEU A 200 17.57 -5.20 8.55
CA LEU A 200 18.91 -5.71 8.23
C LEU A 200 18.93 -6.96 7.31
N ARG A 201 17.84 -7.75 7.29
CA ARG A 201 17.75 -9.01 6.53
C ARG A 201 16.95 -8.91 5.24
N VAL A 202 16.59 -7.70 4.80
CA VAL A 202 15.78 -7.55 3.58
C VAL A 202 16.62 -7.69 2.32
N ASP A 203 15.99 -8.16 1.25
CA ASP A 203 16.53 -8.04 -0.09
C ASP A 203 16.51 -6.57 -0.53
N LEU A 204 17.70 -5.97 -0.60
CA LEU A 204 17.92 -4.56 -0.95
C LEU A 204 17.57 -4.26 -2.41
N GLU A 205 17.79 -5.21 -3.31
CA GLU A 205 17.46 -5.10 -4.72
C GLU A 205 15.93 -5.04 -4.91
N TYR A 206 15.23 -5.93 -4.21
CA TYR A 206 13.78 -5.92 -4.17
C TYR A 206 13.24 -4.60 -3.58
N PHE A 207 13.83 -4.10 -2.49
CA PHE A 207 13.43 -2.84 -1.86
C PHE A 207 13.65 -1.65 -2.78
N ALA A 208 14.82 -1.51 -3.40
CA ALA A 208 15.14 -0.43 -4.32
C ALA A 208 14.15 -0.37 -5.50
N ARG A 209 13.83 -1.52 -6.12
CA ARG A 209 12.83 -1.60 -7.19
C ARG A 209 11.45 -1.16 -6.70
N ARG A 210 11.04 -1.63 -5.51
CA ARG A 210 9.74 -1.30 -4.92
C ARG A 210 9.64 0.18 -4.56
N TRP A 211 10.71 0.77 -4.01
CA TRP A 211 10.75 2.19 -3.71
C TRP A 211 10.65 3.04 -4.96
N ARG A 212 11.40 2.69 -6.01
CA ARG A 212 11.32 3.39 -7.29
C ARG A 212 9.92 3.29 -7.90
N ALA A 213 9.32 2.11 -7.88
CA ALA A 213 7.95 1.89 -8.37
C ALA A 213 6.90 2.66 -7.55
N ALA A 214 7.13 2.84 -6.25
CA ALA A 214 6.30 3.65 -5.37
C ALA A 214 6.51 5.17 -5.56
N GLY A 215 7.52 5.59 -6.34
CA GLY A 215 7.74 7.00 -6.68
C GLY A 215 8.83 7.70 -5.86
N PHE A 216 9.57 6.96 -5.03
CA PHE A 216 10.71 7.53 -4.31
C PHE A 216 11.87 7.84 -5.28
N SER A 217 12.46 9.01 -5.08
CA SER A 217 13.67 9.48 -5.77
C SER A 217 14.83 9.73 -4.81
N GLY A 218 14.56 9.81 -3.51
CA GLY A 218 15.57 10.04 -2.48
C GLY A 218 15.27 9.27 -1.20
N LEU A 219 16.32 8.77 -0.55
CA LEU A 219 16.26 8.11 0.75
C LEU A 219 17.28 8.74 1.70
N HIS A 220 16.79 9.18 2.86
CA HIS A 220 17.59 9.62 3.99
C HIS A 220 17.83 8.41 4.91
N VAL A 221 19.03 7.84 4.84
CA VAL A 221 19.41 6.64 5.61
C VAL A 221 19.94 7.05 6.97
N ALA A 222 19.42 6.45 8.04
CA ALA A 222 19.85 6.63 9.42
C ALA A 222 21.36 6.44 9.57
N ALA A 223 22.11 7.53 9.52
CA ALA A 223 23.57 7.48 9.39
C ALA A 223 24.27 7.17 10.71
N TRP A 224 23.58 7.33 11.84
CA TRP A 224 24.13 7.05 13.16
C TRP A 224 24.49 5.59 13.41
N HIS A 225 23.98 4.66 12.59
CA HIS A 225 24.41 3.26 12.62
C HIS A 225 25.84 3.03 12.09
N TYR A 226 26.44 4.03 11.45
CA TYR A 226 27.68 3.94 10.67
C TYR A 226 28.75 4.97 11.09
N PHE A 227 28.68 5.52 12.31
CA PHE A 227 29.67 6.49 12.79
C PHE A 227 31.05 5.87 13.02
N GLU A 228 31.09 4.66 13.58
CA GLU A 228 32.33 3.94 13.80
C GLU A 228 32.55 2.93 12.65
N PRO A 229 33.79 2.77 12.15
CA PRO A 229 34.09 1.79 11.11
C PRO A 229 33.69 0.37 11.54
N ASP A 230 32.82 -0.26 10.76
CA ASP A 230 32.39 -1.64 10.94
C ASP A 230 32.30 -2.29 9.55
N PRO A 231 33.17 -3.27 9.24
CA PRO A 231 33.23 -3.86 7.90
C PRO A 231 31.89 -4.43 7.40
N GLU A 232 31.09 -5.02 8.29
CA GLU A 232 29.81 -5.63 7.91
C GLU A 232 28.75 -4.57 7.62
N ARG A 233 28.64 -3.55 8.49
CA ARG A 233 27.72 -2.43 8.31
C ARG A 233 28.10 -1.60 7.08
N ASP A 234 29.39 -1.33 6.90
CA ASP A 234 29.89 -0.61 5.72
C ASP A 234 29.57 -1.37 4.44
N ALA A 235 29.76 -2.69 4.43
CA ALA A 235 29.40 -3.52 3.29
C ALA A 235 27.88 -3.50 3.03
N TYR A 236 27.05 -3.54 4.07
CA TYR A 236 25.60 -3.39 3.93
C TYR A 236 25.23 -2.02 3.33
N LEU A 237 25.78 -0.92 3.87
CA LEU A 237 25.50 0.43 3.39
C LEU A 237 25.91 0.62 1.92
N ARG A 238 27.07 0.10 1.53
CA ARG A 238 27.50 0.11 0.11
C ARG A 238 26.51 -0.62 -0.78
N ARG A 239 26.07 -1.83 -0.40
CA ARG A 239 25.07 -2.58 -1.18
C ARG A 239 23.73 -1.85 -1.27
N LEU A 240 23.30 -1.18 -0.19
CA LEU A 240 22.08 -0.36 -0.17
C LEU A 240 22.20 0.80 -1.16
N ILE A 241 23.30 1.56 -1.09
CA ILE A 241 23.57 2.69 -1.99
C ILE A 241 23.57 2.23 -3.45
N GLU A 242 24.30 1.16 -3.75
CA GLU A 242 24.38 0.61 -5.11
C GLU A 242 23.02 0.16 -5.63
N SER A 243 22.22 -0.55 -4.82
CA SER A 243 20.89 -1.02 -5.20
C SER A 243 19.95 0.15 -5.49
N CYS A 244 19.98 1.19 -4.65
CA CYS A 244 19.21 2.41 -4.86
C CYS A 244 19.64 3.16 -6.13
N HIS A 245 20.96 3.32 -6.34
CA HIS A 245 21.51 4.02 -7.51
C HIS A 245 21.16 3.31 -8.82
N ARG A 246 21.19 1.97 -8.87
CA ARG A 246 20.71 1.19 -10.02
C ARG A 246 19.26 1.48 -10.40
N GLN A 247 18.43 1.87 -9.43
CA GLN A 247 17.03 2.21 -9.63
C GLN A 247 16.78 3.73 -9.75
N GLY A 248 17.84 4.55 -9.76
CA GLY A 248 17.74 6.01 -9.83
C GLY A 248 17.16 6.64 -8.55
N VAL A 249 17.43 6.05 -7.39
CA VAL A 249 17.09 6.57 -6.06
C VAL A 249 18.34 7.11 -5.40
N LEU A 250 18.37 8.41 -5.09
CA LEU A 250 19.47 9.06 -4.39
C LEU A 250 19.52 8.63 -2.92
N VAL A 251 20.72 8.54 -2.35
CA VAL A 251 20.91 8.19 -0.94
C VAL A 251 21.63 9.33 -0.22
N TYR A 252 21.04 9.78 0.88
CA TYR A 252 21.54 10.85 1.73
C TYR A 252 21.73 10.35 3.16
N ALA A 253 22.70 10.92 3.86
CA ALA A 253 22.82 10.71 5.30
C ALA A 253 21.68 11.43 6.02
N TRP A 254 20.93 10.69 6.83
CA TRP A 254 20.07 11.25 7.86
C TRP A 254 20.90 11.42 9.13
N LEU A 255 21.17 12.67 9.49
CA LEU A 255 21.83 13.04 10.72
C LEU A 255 20.81 13.71 11.64
N GLU A 256 20.75 13.28 12.90
CA GLU A 256 19.97 13.94 13.94
C GLU A 256 20.92 14.76 14.80
N LEU A 257 21.00 16.08 14.60
CA LEU A 257 21.84 16.93 15.44
C LEU A 257 21.05 17.44 16.67
N PRO A 258 21.69 17.63 17.85
CA PRO A 258 23.08 17.31 18.20
C PRO A 258 23.20 15.84 18.66
N HIS A 259 23.64 14.95 17.77
CA HIS A 259 24.04 13.59 18.12
C HIS A 259 25.56 13.49 18.09
N VAL A 260 26.11 12.75 19.06
CA VAL A 260 27.54 12.46 19.15
C VAL A 260 27.76 10.95 19.03
N SER A 261 28.90 10.54 18.49
CA SER A 261 29.24 9.12 18.44
C SER A 261 29.37 8.53 19.85
N GLU A 262 29.20 7.22 19.97
CA GLU A 262 29.40 6.53 21.24
C GLU A 262 30.83 6.74 21.77
N ARG A 263 31.82 6.74 20.88
CA ARG A 263 33.20 7.05 21.22
C ARG A 263 33.35 8.45 21.82
N PHE A 264 32.81 9.48 21.17
CA PHE A 264 32.86 10.85 21.70
C PHE A 264 32.21 10.94 23.09
N TRP A 265 31.04 10.32 23.27
CA TRP A 265 30.38 10.27 24.57
C TRP A 265 31.19 9.53 25.64
N GLN A 266 31.92 8.47 25.26
CA GLN A 266 32.83 7.74 26.14
C GLN A 266 34.05 8.56 26.54
N GLU A 267 34.67 9.26 25.59
CA GLU A 267 35.86 10.09 25.78
C GLU A 267 35.59 11.36 26.60
N HIS A 268 34.34 11.84 26.66
CA HIS A 268 33.95 13.07 27.35
C HIS A 268 32.92 12.85 28.49
N PRO A 269 33.25 12.10 29.56
CA PRO A 269 32.29 11.80 30.64
C PRO A 269 31.83 13.03 31.44
N ALA A 270 32.65 14.08 31.49
CA ALA A 270 32.33 15.33 32.17
C ALA A 270 31.20 16.12 31.48
N TRP A 271 31.01 15.91 30.18
CA TRP A 271 30.05 16.63 29.35
C TRP A 271 28.74 15.85 29.14
N ARG A 272 28.56 14.71 29.81
CA ARG A 272 27.34 13.91 29.67
C ARG A 272 26.17 14.59 30.36
N GLU A 273 25.03 14.62 29.69
CA GLU A 273 23.78 15.07 30.30
C GLU A 273 23.44 14.19 31.50
N LYS A 274 23.03 14.81 32.61
CA LYS A 274 22.67 14.12 33.85
C LYS A 274 21.19 14.31 34.13
N THR A 275 20.52 13.22 34.48
CA THR A 275 19.15 13.28 35.01
C THR A 275 19.11 14.00 36.36
N ALA A 276 17.91 14.34 36.85
CA ALA A 276 17.73 14.91 38.19
C ALA A 276 18.35 14.06 39.32
N LEU A 277 18.54 12.75 39.07
CA LEU A 277 19.19 11.80 39.99
C LEU A 277 20.72 11.73 39.82
N ARG A 278 21.33 12.64 39.06
CA ARG A 278 22.77 12.70 38.75
C ARG A 278 23.33 11.48 38.01
N LYS A 279 22.46 10.69 37.37
CA LYS A 279 22.86 9.58 36.48
C LYS A 279 22.96 10.07 35.04
N ASP A 280 23.83 9.45 34.25
CA ASP A 280 23.89 9.68 32.80
C ASP A 280 22.49 9.55 32.18
N ALA A 281 22.05 10.59 31.49
CA ALA A 281 20.81 10.57 30.74
C ALA A 281 20.97 9.66 29.52
N ASN A 282 19.99 8.77 29.33
CA ASN A 282 19.94 7.88 28.18
C ASN A 282 18.53 7.97 27.57
N LEU A 283 18.46 8.27 26.27
CA LEU A 283 17.22 8.33 25.51
C LEU A 283 17.32 7.37 24.32
N ASP A 284 16.86 6.13 24.54
CA ASP A 284 16.91 5.05 23.57
C ASP A 284 18.35 4.79 23.05
N TRP A 285 18.63 5.07 21.77
CA TRP A 285 19.96 4.96 21.16
C TRP A 285 20.79 6.24 21.25
N ARG A 286 20.23 7.35 21.76
CA ARG A 286 20.91 8.65 21.79
C ARG A 286 21.80 8.80 23.02
N ARG A 287 23.05 9.18 22.75
CA ARG A 287 24.04 9.57 23.75
C ARG A 287 23.99 11.09 23.95
N VAL A 288 23.39 11.53 25.06
CA VAL A 288 23.08 12.96 25.28
C VAL A 288 24.25 13.67 25.96
N MET A 289 24.62 14.83 25.42
CA MET A 289 25.65 15.71 25.98
C MET A 289 25.01 16.98 26.52
N ASN A 290 25.52 17.45 27.66
CA ASN A 290 25.21 18.75 28.23
C ASN A 290 26.08 19.80 27.54
N MET A 291 25.47 20.56 26.62
CA MET A 291 26.14 21.63 25.87
C MET A 291 26.18 22.96 26.63
N THR A 292 25.62 23.02 27.84
CA THR A 292 25.59 24.21 28.71
C THR A 292 26.78 24.30 29.66
N ASN A 293 27.54 23.22 29.85
CA ASN A 293 28.83 23.24 30.52
C ASN A 293 29.92 23.52 29.48
N GLY A 294 29.93 24.74 28.94
CA GLY A 294 31.10 25.25 28.24
C GLY A 294 32.15 25.62 29.27
N ASP A 295 33.29 24.95 29.26
CA ASP A 295 34.51 25.48 29.88
C ASP A 295 34.93 26.78 29.16
#